data_AF-A0A662H8R9-F1
#
_entry.id   AF-A0A662H8R9-F1
#
_cell.length_a   1.000
_cell.length_b   1.000
_cell.length_c   1.000
_cell.angle_alpha   90.00
_cell.angle_beta   90.00
_cell.angle_gamma   90.00
#
_symmetry.space_group_name_H-M   'P 1'
#
loop_
_entity.id
_entity.type
_entity.pdbx_description
1 polymer ?
#
loop_
_entity_poly.entity_id
_entity_poly.type
_entity_poly.pdbx_seq_one_letter_code
_entity_poly.pdbx_strand_id
1 'polypeptide(L)'
;MKEGIYEGTPEGACNTTSYVKQNNRIREKLYNKRLGLVSFRVSKRELDMLAHIMAVRGTDNLSEVVREAIQVYYGLLANVEQVRVGNVVIERPIVNLNINRNENTIALDPAILERKAKILEREKRELKEIINYYEREIEQLRRENKELQKMLRRHMQARHVIAKVLRVLTDEMVKPENRIRYAVEELRALID
;
A
#
# COMPACT_ATOMS: atom_id res chain seq x y z
N MET A 1 0.21 11.00 -35.72
CA MET A 1 -0.75 11.55 -34.74
C MET A 1 -2.14 11.40 -35.33
N LYS A 2 -2.91 10.43 -34.81
CA LYS A 2 -4.33 10.24 -35.11
C LYS A 2 -5.01 9.79 -33.82
N GLU A 3 -6.17 10.39 -33.58
CA GLU A 3 -7.06 10.19 -32.44
C GLU A 3 -7.53 8.73 -32.35
N GLY A 4 -7.66 8.22 -31.13
CA GLY A 4 -8.29 6.94 -30.82
C GLY A 4 -9.36 7.18 -29.77
N ILE A 5 -10.60 7.34 -30.22
CA ILE A 5 -11.80 7.28 -29.38
C ILE A 5 -11.97 5.81 -29.00
N TYR A 6 -11.83 5.48 -27.72
CA TYR A 6 -12.19 4.17 -27.19
C TYR A 6 -13.57 4.28 -26.53
N GLU A 7 -14.62 4.04 -27.33
CA GLU A 7 -15.95 3.76 -26.82
C GLU A 7 -15.97 2.32 -26.28
N GLY A 8 -16.04 2.19 -24.97
CA GLY A 8 -16.22 0.93 -24.27
C GLY A 8 -16.77 1.20 -22.88
N THR A 9 -18.08 1.35 -22.76
CA THR A 9 -18.75 1.41 -21.47
C THR A 9 -18.93 -0.01 -20.93
N PRO A 10 -18.38 -0.37 -19.75
CA PRO A 10 -18.64 -1.66 -19.14
C PRO A 10 -20.04 -1.62 -18.50
N GLU A 11 -20.99 -2.32 -19.12
CA GLU A 11 -22.29 -2.60 -18.54
C GLU A 11 -22.12 -3.44 -17.27
N GLY A 12 -22.60 -2.89 -16.15
CA GLY A 12 -22.36 -3.43 -14.81
C GLY A 12 -22.17 -2.37 -13.72
N ALA A 13 -22.28 -1.08 -14.06
CA ALA A 13 -22.38 -0.03 -13.06
C ALA A 13 -23.65 -0.26 -12.22
N CYS A 14 -23.44 -0.72 -10.99
CA CYS A 14 -24.37 -0.53 -9.88
C CYS A 14 -24.97 0.88 -9.95
N ASN A 15 -26.14 1.12 -9.36
CA ASN A 15 -26.81 2.43 -9.31
C ASN A 15 -26.00 3.59 -8.68
N THR A 16 -24.67 3.48 -8.57
CA THR A 16 -23.76 4.62 -8.49
C THR A 16 -23.98 5.60 -9.63
N THR A 17 -24.43 5.20 -10.83
CA THR A 17 -24.66 6.15 -11.92
C THR A 17 -25.75 7.19 -11.60
N SER A 18 -26.80 6.85 -10.86
CA SER A 18 -27.85 7.84 -10.49
C SER A 18 -27.39 8.75 -9.34
N TYR A 19 -26.75 8.19 -8.31
CA TYR A 19 -26.16 8.93 -7.19
C TYR A 19 -25.01 9.83 -7.63
N VAL A 20 -24.14 9.36 -8.52
CA VAL A 20 -23.02 10.13 -9.08
C VAL A 20 -23.52 11.20 -10.03
N LYS A 21 -24.54 10.92 -10.88
CA LYS A 21 -25.17 11.96 -11.72
C LYS A 21 -25.85 13.06 -10.89
N GLN A 22 -26.56 12.69 -9.81
CA GLN A 22 -27.16 13.67 -8.88
C GLN A 22 -26.09 14.48 -8.14
N ASN A 23 -25.03 13.82 -7.65
CA ASN A 23 -23.91 14.50 -6.99
C ASN A 23 -23.16 15.45 -7.93
N ASN A 24 -22.95 15.08 -9.20
CA ASN A 24 -22.29 15.96 -10.17
C ASN A 24 -23.12 17.22 -10.44
N ARG A 25 -24.45 17.11 -10.55
CA ARG A 25 -25.34 18.26 -10.71
C ARG A 25 -25.36 19.18 -9.48
N ILE A 26 -25.21 18.64 -8.28
CA ILE A 26 -25.09 19.42 -7.04
C ILE A 26 -23.71 20.10 -6.99
N ARG A 27 -22.64 19.38 -7.32
CA ARG A 27 -21.27 19.92 -7.38
C ARG A 27 -21.16 21.08 -8.36
N GLU A 28 -21.69 20.96 -9.57
CA GLU A 28 -21.70 22.05 -10.57
C GLU A 28 -22.47 23.28 -10.09
N LYS A 29 -23.62 23.08 -9.42
CA LYS A 29 -24.41 24.18 -8.84
C LYS A 29 -23.70 24.88 -7.67
N LEU A 30 -22.91 24.15 -6.90
CA LEU A 30 -22.16 24.68 -5.76
C LEU A 30 -20.84 25.32 -6.17
N TYR A 31 -20.15 24.78 -7.19
CA TYR A 31 -18.84 25.28 -7.66
C TYR A 31 -18.92 26.71 -8.20
N ASN A 32 -20.04 27.06 -8.84
CA ASN A 32 -20.27 28.39 -9.40
C ASN A 32 -20.71 29.45 -8.38
N LYS A 33 -20.87 29.08 -7.10
CA LYS A 33 -21.25 30.00 -6.02
C LYS A 33 -20.14 30.10 -4.98
N ARG A 34 -19.62 31.31 -4.74
CA ARG A 34 -18.64 31.58 -3.68
C ARG A 34 -19.16 31.26 -2.26
N LEU A 35 -20.47 31.30 -2.06
CA LEU A 35 -21.14 30.97 -0.80
C LEU A 35 -22.40 30.14 -1.10
N GLY A 36 -22.49 28.95 -0.52
CA GLY A 36 -23.67 28.09 -0.59
C GLY A 36 -24.39 28.06 0.74
N LEU A 37 -25.68 28.43 0.77
CA LEU A 37 -26.52 28.22 1.94
C LEU A 37 -27.00 26.76 1.94
N VAL A 38 -26.66 26.02 2.99
CA VAL A 38 -27.15 24.65 3.21
C VAL A 38 -28.17 24.72 4.34
N SER A 39 -29.44 24.47 4.02
CA SER A 39 -30.52 24.34 5.00
C SER A 39 -30.91 22.87 5.15
N PHE A 40 -31.05 22.42 6.39
CA PHE A 40 -31.45 21.06 6.72
C PHE A 40 -32.30 21.07 7.99
N ARG A 41 -33.11 20.05 8.17
CA ARG A 41 -33.89 19.87 9.40
C ARG A 41 -32.97 19.28 10.47
N VAL A 42 -33.06 19.83 11.68
CA VAL A 42 -32.23 19.43 12.82
C VAL A 42 -33.13 19.18 14.01
N SER A 43 -32.93 18.06 14.69
CA SER A 43 -33.60 17.74 15.95
C SER A 43 -32.96 18.48 17.12
N LYS A 44 -33.71 18.66 18.21
CA LYS A 44 -33.17 19.29 19.43
C LYS A 44 -31.92 18.58 19.95
N ARG A 45 -31.91 17.24 19.93
CA ARG A 45 -30.77 16.43 20.36
C ARG A 45 -29.52 16.70 19.53
N GLU A 46 -29.65 16.86 18.22
CA GLU A 46 -28.52 17.19 17.35
C GLU A 46 -27.99 18.61 17.60
N LEU A 47 -28.86 19.56 17.92
CA LEU A 47 -28.45 20.90 18.36
C LEU A 47 -27.67 20.86 19.69
N ASP A 48 -28.12 20.06 20.65
CA ASP A 48 -27.43 19.89 21.94
C ASP A 48 -26.02 19.28 21.74
N MET A 49 -25.89 18.28 20.86
CA MET A 49 -24.59 17.71 20.50
C MET A 49 -23.67 18.75 19.86
N LEU A 50 -24.20 19.58 18.98
CA LEU A 50 -23.44 20.62 18.29
C LEU A 50 -22.96 21.70 19.26
N ALA A 51 -23.82 22.13 20.20
CA ALA A 51 -23.45 23.06 21.26
C ALA A 51 -22.35 22.48 22.17
N HIS A 52 -22.41 21.19 22.48
CA HIS A 52 -21.36 20.52 23.24
C HIS A 52 -20.01 20.54 22.50
N ILE A 53 -20.00 20.23 21.20
CA ILE A 53 -18.79 20.29 20.37
C ILE A 53 -18.22 21.71 20.35
N MET A 54 -19.07 22.73 20.14
CA MET A 54 -18.68 24.14 20.16
C MET A 54 -18.03 24.54 21.49
N ALA A 55 -18.60 24.11 22.62
CA ALA A 55 -18.06 24.36 23.95
C ALA A 55 -16.69 23.69 24.17
N VAL A 56 -16.53 22.42 23.79
CA VAL A 56 -15.25 21.70 23.89
C VAL A 56 -14.17 22.34 23.01
N ARG A 57 -14.57 22.86 21.85
CA ARG A 57 -13.68 23.56 20.91
C ARG A 57 -13.34 24.98 21.33
N GLY A 58 -14.14 25.59 22.21
CA GLY A 58 -14.00 27.00 22.56
C GLY A 58 -14.29 27.94 21.39
N THR A 59 -15.23 27.59 20.50
CA THR A 59 -15.62 28.43 19.35
C THR A 59 -17.13 28.60 19.29
N ASP A 60 -17.57 29.83 19.02
CA ASP A 60 -18.97 30.18 18.81
C ASP A 60 -19.34 30.11 17.32
N ASN A 61 -18.38 29.77 16.45
CA ASN A 61 -18.58 29.74 15.02
C ASN A 61 -19.15 28.40 14.54
N LEU A 62 -20.47 28.34 14.42
CA LEU A 62 -21.19 27.19 13.89
C LEU A 62 -20.66 26.70 12.53
N SER A 63 -20.35 27.63 11.63
CA SER A 63 -19.90 27.28 10.27
C SER A 63 -18.50 26.67 10.27
N GLU A 64 -17.67 27.01 11.26
CA GLU A 64 -16.38 26.37 11.48
C GLU A 64 -16.59 24.92 11.91
N VAL A 65 -17.35 24.69 12.98
CA VAL A 65 -17.60 23.35 13.53
C VAL A 65 -18.24 22.41 12.50
N VAL A 66 -19.20 22.90 11.71
CA VAL A 66 -19.83 22.08 10.65
C VAL A 66 -18.82 21.72 9.54
N ARG A 67 -17.95 22.64 9.13
CA ARG A 67 -16.89 22.35 8.13
C ARG A 67 -15.90 21.33 8.67
N GLU A 68 -15.53 21.45 9.94
CA GLU A 68 -14.65 20.49 10.61
C GLU A 68 -15.28 19.09 10.66
N ALA A 69 -16.55 18.99 11.04
CA ALA A 69 -17.28 17.72 11.08
C ALA A 69 -17.32 17.02 9.71
N ILE A 70 -17.50 17.79 8.62
CA ILE A 70 -17.45 17.26 7.25
C ILE A 70 -16.06 16.68 6.94
N GLN A 71 -14.99 17.41 7.28
CA GLN A 71 -13.60 16.97 7.05
C GLN A 71 -13.27 15.71 7.84
N VAL A 72 -13.66 15.64 9.11
CA VAL A 72 -13.50 14.46 9.95
C VAL A 72 -14.25 13.28 9.33
N TYR A 73 -15.54 13.43 9.04
CA TYR A 73 -16.34 12.34 8.50
C TYR A 73 -15.82 11.84 7.14
N TYR A 74 -15.34 12.75 6.29
CA TYR A 74 -14.67 12.37 5.04
C TYR A 74 -13.37 11.59 5.30
N GLY A 75 -12.49 12.08 6.19
CA GLY A 75 -11.24 11.41 6.51
C GLY A 75 -11.43 10.02 7.13
N LEU A 76 -12.47 9.87 7.96
CA LEU A 76 -12.92 8.59 8.50
C LEU A 76 -13.32 7.60 7.40
N LEU A 77 -14.10 8.05 6.42
CA LEU A 77 -14.53 7.20 5.30
C LEU A 77 -13.41 6.91 4.29
N ALA A 78 -12.43 7.80 4.19
CA ALA A 78 -11.28 7.66 3.29
C ALA A 78 -10.15 6.79 3.88
N ASN A 79 -10.30 6.23 5.09
CA ASN A 79 -9.31 5.42 5.81
C ASN A 79 -7.96 6.14 6.00
N VAL A 80 -7.98 7.43 6.33
CA VAL A 80 -6.74 8.18 6.60
C VAL A 80 -6.19 7.80 7.98
N GLU A 81 -4.88 7.55 8.09
CA GLU A 81 -4.24 7.16 9.36
C GLU A 81 -4.38 8.21 10.46
N GLN A 82 -4.43 9.49 10.07
CA GLN A 82 -4.57 10.63 10.96
C GLN A 82 -5.39 11.73 10.29
N VAL A 83 -6.33 12.31 11.03
CA VAL A 83 -7.09 13.50 10.59
C VAL A 83 -6.88 14.60 11.62
N ARG A 84 -6.30 15.73 11.18
CA ARG A 84 -6.08 16.91 12.01
C ARG A 84 -7.01 18.03 11.57
N VAL A 85 -7.85 18.50 12.49
CA VAL A 85 -8.84 19.53 12.20
C VAL A 85 -8.85 20.54 13.36
N GLY A 86 -8.33 21.72 13.11
CA GLY A 86 -8.07 22.74 14.14
C GLY A 86 -7.17 22.21 15.26
N ASN A 87 -7.65 22.24 16.51
CA ASN A 87 -6.95 21.72 17.69
C ASN A 87 -7.25 20.25 18.01
N VAL A 88 -8.03 19.55 17.18
CA VAL A 88 -8.38 18.14 17.36
C VAL A 88 -7.54 17.27 16.43
N VAL A 89 -6.97 16.20 16.99
CA VAL A 89 -6.23 15.16 16.27
C VAL A 89 -6.93 13.84 16.51
N ILE A 90 -7.32 13.17 15.43
CA ILE A 90 -7.93 11.83 15.47
C ILE A 90 -6.92 10.85 14.87
N GLU A 91 -6.50 9.87 15.68
CA GLU A 91 -5.52 8.86 15.29
C GLU A 91 -6.18 7.47 15.26
N ARG A 92 -5.96 6.73 14.17
CA ARG A 92 -6.45 5.34 13.98
C ARG A 92 -7.94 5.14 14.33
N PRO A 93 -8.86 5.90 13.73
CA PRO A 93 -10.27 5.72 14.01
C PRO A 93 -10.79 4.39 13.44
N ILE A 94 -11.44 3.58 14.27
CA ILE A 94 -12.10 2.33 13.83
C ILE A 94 -13.54 2.67 13.44
N VAL A 95 -13.87 2.55 12.16
CA VAL A 95 -15.23 2.78 11.63
C VAL A 95 -15.81 1.48 11.10
N ASN A 96 -16.73 0.88 11.86
CA ASN A 96 -17.48 -0.29 11.41
C ASN A 96 -18.76 0.17 10.71
N LEU A 97 -18.69 0.37 9.40
CA LEU A 97 -19.90 0.62 8.60
C LEU A 97 -20.64 -0.70 8.39
N ASN A 98 -21.69 -0.91 9.18
CA ASN A 98 -22.61 -2.02 8.94
C ASN A 98 -23.55 -1.65 7.77
N ILE A 99 -23.00 -1.65 6.55
CA ILE A 99 -23.78 -1.40 5.35
C ILE A 99 -24.63 -2.64 5.13
N ASN A 100 -25.86 -2.60 5.62
CA ASN A 100 -26.88 -3.58 5.29
C ASN A 100 -27.17 -3.42 3.79
N ARG A 101 -26.41 -4.14 2.96
CA ARG A 101 -26.67 -4.27 1.53
C ARG A 101 -27.96 -5.06 1.45
N ASN A 102 -29.10 -4.38 1.38
CA ASN A 102 -30.32 -5.01 0.94
C ASN A 102 -30.04 -5.55 -0.46
N GLU A 103 -29.83 -6.86 -0.54
CA GLU A 103 -29.74 -7.61 -1.78
C GLU A 103 -31.11 -7.57 -2.45
N ASN A 104 -31.41 -6.45 -3.11
CA ASN A 104 -32.40 -6.48 -4.17
C ASN A 104 -31.79 -7.35 -5.25
N THR A 105 -32.19 -8.62 -5.29
CA THR A 105 -31.96 -9.55 -6.40
C THR A 105 -32.58 -8.95 -7.66
N ILE A 106 -31.83 -8.08 -8.32
CA ILE A 106 -32.05 -7.75 -9.72
C ILE A 106 -31.80 -9.07 -10.43
N ALA A 107 -32.86 -9.66 -11.01
CA ALA A 107 -32.73 -10.84 -11.84
C ALA A 107 -31.81 -10.50 -13.02
N LEU A 108 -30.52 -10.80 -12.88
CA LEU A 108 -29.55 -10.70 -13.96
C LEU A 108 -29.80 -11.86 -14.92
N ASP A 109 -29.84 -11.55 -16.21
CA ASP A 109 -29.98 -12.52 -17.29
C ASP A 109 -28.92 -13.64 -17.14
N PRO A 110 -29.35 -14.93 -17.00
CA PRO A 110 -28.44 -16.07 -16.85
C PRO A 110 -27.35 -16.14 -17.93
N ALA A 111 -27.66 -15.70 -19.15
CA ALA A 111 -26.70 -15.75 -20.26
C ALA A 111 -25.55 -14.75 -20.08
N ILE A 112 -25.81 -13.59 -19.48
CA ILE A 112 -24.78 -12.57 -19.19
C ILE A 112 -23.89 -13.05 -18.04
N LEU A 113 -24.49 -13.66 -17.01
CA LEU A 113 -23.75 -14.24 -15.88
C LEU A 113 -22.81 -15.35 -16.33
N GLU A 114 -23.25 -16.24 -17.22
CA GLU A 114 -22.42 -17.34 -17.73
C GLU A 114 -21.23 -16.82 -18.54
N ARG A 115 -21.45 -15.81 -19.40
CA ARG A 115 -20.37 -15.17 -20.16
C ARG A 115 -19.35 -14.50 -19.23
N LYS A 116 -19.82 -13.78 -18.22
CA LYS A 116 -18.95 -13.12 -17.24
C LYS A 116 -18.18 -14.13 -16.39
N ALA A 117 -18.81 -15.24 -15.99
CA ALA A 117 -18.15 -16.32 -15.29
C ALA A 117 -17.02 -16.93 -16.12
N LYS A 118 -17.25 -17.18 -17.42
CA LYS A 118 -16.21 -17.71 -18.33
C LYS A 118 -15.02 -16.76 -18.51
N ILE A 119 -15.26 -15.46 -18.59
CA ILE A 119 -14.19 -14.46 -18.66
C ILE A 119 -13.38 -14.46 -17.37
N LEU A 120 -14.04 -14.39 -16.21
CA LEU A 120 -13.38 -14.41 -14.90
C LEU A 120 -12.60 -15.70 -14.66
N GLU A 121 -13.08 -16.85 -15.16
CA GLU A 121 -12.34 -18.11 -15.09
C GLU A 121 -11.08 -18.15 -15.96
N ARG A 122 -11.07 -17.42 -17.09
CA ARG A 122 -9.86 -17.27 -17.91
C ARG A 122 -8.87 -16.33 -17.24
N GLU A 123 -9.31 -15.17 -16.80
CA GLU A 123 -8.46 -14.21 -16.07
C GLU A 123 -7.85 -14.86 -14.82
N LYS A 124 -8.64 -15.65 -14.08
CA LYS A 124 -8.15 -16.40 -12.92
C LYS A 124 -7.07 -17.43 -13.29
N ARG A 125 -7.15 -18.04 -14.48
CA ARG A 125 -6.13 -18.99 -14.96
C ARG A 125 -4.85 -18.27 -15.36
N GLU A 126 -4.97 -17.19 -16.13
CA GLU A 126 -3.83 -16.35 -16.54
C GLU A 126 -3.09 -15.79 -15.33
N LEU A 127 -3.81 -15.26 -14.35
CA LEU A 127 -3.20 -14.77 -13.10
C LEU A 127 -2.50 -15.88 -12.32
N LYS A 128 -3.05 -17.10 -12.29
CA LYS A 128 -2.37 -18.25 -11.66
C LYS A 128 -1.09 -18.63 -12.38
N GLU A 129 -1.06 -18.58 -13.70
CA GLU A 129 0.14 -18.85 -14.49
C GLU A 129 1.24 -17.82 -14.22
N ILE A 130 0.87 -16.54 -14.14
CA ILE A 130 1.78 -15.45 -13.80
C ILE A 130 2.35 -15.64 -12.38
N ILE A 131 1.51 -15.97 -11.40
CA ILE A 131 1.96 -16.25 -10.03
C ILE A 131 2.97 -17.41 -10.02
N ASN A 132 2.65 -18.52 -10.67
CA ASN A 132 3.53 -19.68 -10.73
C ASN A 132 4.88 -19.35 -11.40
N TYR A 133 4.88 -18.50 -12.42
CA TYR A 133 6.10 -18.04 -13.07
C TYR A 133 6.99 -17.26 -12.09
N TYR A 134 6.44 -16.26 -11.40
CA TYR A 134 7.20 -15.45 -10.46
C TYR A 134 7.64 -16.23 -9.21
N GLU A 135 6.86 -17.20 -8.75
CA GLU A 135 7.27 -18.10 -7.66
C GLU A 135 8.54 -18.90 -8.02
N ARG A 136 8.61 -19.42 -9.25
CA ARG A 136 9.82 -20.13 -9.75
C ARG A 136 11.01 -19.20 -9.88
N GLU A 137 10.81 -18.00 -10.39
CA GLU A 137 11.87 -16.99 -10.54
C GLU A 137 12.44 -16.58 -9.17
N ILE A 138 11.58 -16.37 -8.17
CA ILE A 138 12.01 -16.09 -6.79
C ILE A 138 12.82 -17.26 -6.23
N GLU A 139 12.39 -18.50 -6.48
CA GLU A 139 13.11 -19.67 -5.98
C GLU A 139 14.51 -19.80 -6.63
N GLN A 140 14.61 -19.55 -7.93
CA GLN A 140 15.88 -19.53 -8.65
C GLN A 140 16.82 -18.46 -8.09
N LEU A 141 16.35 -17.21 -7.97
CA LEU A 141 17.14 -16.12 -7.41
C LEU A 141 17.60 -16.40 -5.97
N ARG A 142 16.77 -17.07 -5.16
CA ARG A 142 17.17 -17.50 -3.81
C ARG A 142 18.30 -18.52 -3.83
N ARG A 143 18.29 -19.46 -4.78
CA ARG A 143 19.38 -20.45 -4.94
C ARG A 143 20.67 -19.77 -5.37
N GLU A 144 20.61 -18.91 -6.38
CA GLU A 144 21.77 -18.14 -6.87
C GLU A 144 22.37 -17.26 -5.77
N ASN A 145 21.54 -16.57 -4.99
CA ASN A 145 22.01 -15.74 -3.88
C ASN A 145 22.71 -16.58 -2.80
N LYS A 146 22.19 -17.78 -2.50
CA LYS A 146 22.83 -18.71 -1.55
C LYS A 146 24.19 -19.18 -2.05
N GLU A 147 24.34 -19.44 -3.35
CA GLU A 147 25.62 -19.82 -3.95
C GLU A 147 26.63 -18.67 -3.93
N LEU A 148 26.21 -17.48 -4.34
CA LEU A 148 27.03 -16.26 -4.29
C LEU A 148 27.51 -15.97 -2.87
N GLN A 149 26.64 -16.14 -1.85
CA GLN A 149 27.04 -15.99 -0.44
C GLN A 149 28.08 -17.02 -0.02
N LYS A 150 27.97 -18.27 -0.46
CA LYS A 150 28.99 -19.30 -0.19
C LYS A 150 30.33 -18.94 -0.85
N MET A 151 30.31 -18.50 -2.10
CA MET A 151 31.53 -18.07 -2.80
C MET A 151 32.17 -16.86 -2.11
N LEU A 152 31.36 -15.86 -1.71
CA LEU A 152 31.85 -14.69 -0.99
C LEU A 152 32.52 -15.09 0.34
N ARG A 153 31.93 -16.02 1.11
CA ARG A 153 32.55 -16.53 2.35
C ARG A 153 33.91 -17.17 2.08
N ARG A 154 34.03 -18.01 1.05
CA ARG A 154 35.30 -18.62 0.64
C ARG A 154 36.34 -17.58 0.25
N HIS A 155 35.94 -16.58 -0.54
CA HIS A 155 36.84 -15.48 -0.91
C HIS A 155 37.30 -14.66 0.31
N MET A 156 36.43 -14.38 1.27
CA MET A 156 36.82 -13.68 2.50
C MET A 156 37.80 -14.49 3.35
N GLN A 157 37.59 -15.81 3.47
CA GLN A 157 38.52 -16.71 4.16
C GLN A 157 39.89 -16.72 3.47
N ALA A 158 39.92 -16.86 2.14
CA ALA A 158 41.15 -16.81 1.37
C ALA A 158 41.89 -15.47 1.56
N ARG A 159 41.16 -14.34 1.51
CA ARG A 159 41.73 -13.01 1.74
C ARG A 159 42.33 -12.85 3.14
N HIS A 160 41.68 -13.39 4.17
CA HIS A 160 42.19 -13.37 5.53
C HIS A 160 43.51 -14.14 5.66
N VAL A 161 43.58 -15.34 5.09
CA VAL A 161 44.80 -16.16 5.12
C VAL A 161 45.92 -15.51 4.32
N ILE A 162 45.65 -14.97 3.12
CA ILE A 162 46.64 -14.21 2.34
C ILE A 162 47.19 -13.04 3.18
N ALA A 163 46.34 -12.29 3.87
CA ALA A 163 46.78 -11.21 4.73
C ALA A 163 47.66 -11.69 5.90
N LYS A 164 47.35 -12.87 6.48
CA LYS A 164 48.14 -13.49 7.55
C LYS A 164 49.51 -13.97 7.03
N VAL A 165 49.55 -14.62 5.87
CA VAL A 165 50.79 -15.05 5.21
C VAL A 165 51.68 -13.85 4.87
N LEU A 166 51.10 -12.79 4.30
CA LEU A 166 51.84 -11.57 3.99
C LEU A 166 52.48 -10.97 5.25
N ARG A 167 51.75 -10.89 6.37
CA ARG A 167 52.32 -10.43 7.65
C ARG A 167 53.54 -11.25 8.05
N VAL A 168 53.45 -12.58 8.05
CA VAL A 168 54.56 -13.46 8.45
C VAL A 168 55.77 -13.32 7.53
N LEU A 169 55.56 -13.18 6.22
CA LEU A 169 56.65 -12.97 5.26
C LEU A 169 57.36 -11.62 5.48
N THR A 170 56.60 -10.58 5.84
CA THR A 170 57.12 -9.23 6.11
C THR A 170 57.62 -9.00 7.54
N ASP A 171 57.32 -9.91 8.48
CA ASP A 171 57.64 -9.74 9.90
C ASP A 171 59.13 -9.99 10.18
N GLU A 172 59.85 -8.93 10.52
CA GLU A 172 61.28 -8.94 10.84
C GLU A 172 61.63 -9.82 12.06
N MET A 173 60.66 -10.10 12.95
CA MET A 173 60.88 -10.91 14.16
C MET A 173 60.95 -12.43 13.88
N VAL A 174 60.49 -12.89 12.72
CA VAL A 174 60.57 -14.31 12.33
C VAL A 174 61.88 -14.56 11.60
N LYS A 175 62.66 -15.57 12.03
CA LYS A 175 63.91 -15.96 11.35
C LYS A 175 63.63 -16.27 9.86
N PRO A 176 64.38 -15.71 8.91
CA PRO A 176 64.11 -15.82 7.47
C PRO A 176 63.90 -17.27 6.98
N GLU A 177 64.69 -18.18 7.53
CA GLU A 177 64.69 -19.62 7.22
C GLU A 177 63.35 -20.32 7.53
N ASN A 178 62.57 -19.80 8.49
CA ASN A 178 61.30 -20.40 8.92
C ASN A 178 60.06 -19.72 8.32
N ARG A 179 60.20 -18.55 7.69
CA ARG A 179 59.08 -17.78 7.12
C ARG A 179 58.35 -18.53 6.01
N ILE A 180 59.13 -19.18 5.13
CA ILE A 180 58.60 -19.94 3.99
C ILE A 180 57.84 -21.18 4.50
N ARG A 181 58.37 -21.90 5.50
CA ARG A 181 57.71 -23.07 6.07
C ARG A 181 56.36 -22.72 6.69
N TYR A 182 56.31 -21.66 7.49
CA TYR A 182 55.07 -21.20 8.14
C TYR A 182 54.04 -20.72 7.10
N ALA A 183 54.47 -19.97 6.08
CA ALA A 183 53.59 -19.52 4.99
C ALA A 183 52.98 -20.70 4.21
N VAL A 184 53.75 -21.77 3.97
CA VAL A 184 53.27 -22.97 3.28
C VAL A 184 52.26 -23.75 4.14
N GLU A 185 52.46 -23.84 5.45
CA GLU A 185 51.50 -24.50 6.36
C GLU A 185 50.14 -23.76 6.41
N GLU A 186 50.16 -22.43 6.48
CA GLU A 186 48.93 -21.62 6.45
C GLU A 186 48.19 -21.71 5.10
N LEU A 187 48.92 -21.85 3.98
CA LEU A 187 48.32 -22.06 2.65
C LEU A 187 47.75 -23.48 2.49
N ARG A 188 48.36 -24.49 3.12
CA ARG A 188 47.83 -25.87 3.12
C ARG A 188 46.50 -25.98 3.84
N ALA A 189 46.32 -25.26 4.95
CA ALA A 189 45.07 -25.20 5.71
C ALA A 189 43.87 -24.59 4.95
N LEU A 190 44.08 -24.06 3.73
CA LEU A 190 43.05 -23.53 2.83
C LEU A 190 42.57 -24.55 1.77
N ILE A 191 43.36 -25.59 1.53
CA ILE A 191 43.14 -26.57 0.46
C ILE A 191 42.41 -27.81 1.00
N ASP A 192 42.56 -28.11 2.29
CA ASP A 192 41.80 -29.13 3.04
C ASP A 192 40.44 -28.60 3.53
#